data_AF-A0A1H3XB80-F1
#
_entry.id   AF-A0A1H3XB80-F1
#
_cell.length_a   1.000
_cell.length_b   1.000
_cell.length_c   1.000
_cell.angle_alpha   90.00
_cell.angle_beta   90.00
_cell.angle_gamma   90.00
#
_symmetry.space_group_name_H-M   'P 1'
#
loop_
_entity.id
_entity.type
_entity.pdbx_description
1 polymer ?
#
loop_
_entity_poly.entity_id
_entity_poly.type
_entity_poly.pdbx_seq_one_letter_code
_entity_poly.pdbx_strand_id
1 'polypeptide(L)' 'MDMKIRDEILDIRSTGLTNMMDLPCVQRLAFDRNYFDLVMFIEENRKEYVHFILYGDGDEKV' A
#
# COMPACT_ATOMS: atom_id res chain seq x y z
N MET A 1 5.73 8.31 4.57
CA MET A 1 4.51 7.48 4.54
C MET A 1 3.85 7.49 5.90
N ASP A 2 2.53 7.67 5.98
CA ASP A 2 1.81 7.64 7.25
C ASP A 2 1.72 6.20 7.80
N MET A 3 1.73 6.04 9.14
CA MET A 3 1.55 4.75 9.82
C MET A 3 0.26 4.06 9.38
N LYS A 4 -0.84 4.80 9.26
CA LYS A 4 -2.14 4.26 8.84
C LYS A 4 -2.09 3.65 7.43
N ILE A 5 -1.53 4.36 6.45
CA ILE A 5 -1.45 3.89 5.06
C ILE A 5 -0.57 2.64 4.97
N ARG A 6 0.48 2.54 5.78
CA ARG A 6 1.31 1.34 5.85
C ARG A 6 0.52 0.13 6.34
N ASP A 7 -0.21 0.27 7.44
CA ASP A 7 -1.02 -0.81 7.98
C ASP A 7 -2.07 -1.27 6.97
N GLU A 8 -2.69 -0.35 6.23
CA GLU A 8 -3.66 -0.65 5.17
C GLU A 8 -3.02 -1.44 4.00
N ILE A 9 -1.80 -1.09 3.59
CA ILE A 9 -1.05 -1.84 2.57
C ILE A 9 -0.67 -3.22 3.06
N LEU A 10 -0.22 -3.32 4.31
CA LEU A 10 0.14 -4.60 4.92
C LEU A 10 -1.08 -5.50 5.08
N ASP A 11 -2.25 -4.94 5.39
CA ASP A 11 -3.51 -5.68 5.42
C ASP A 11 -3.85 -6.26 4.04
N ILE A 12 -3.83 -5.43 2.97
CA ILE A 12 -4.06 -5.91 1.60
C ILE A 12 -3.02 -6.96 1.21
N ARG A 13 -1.74 -6.74 1.53
CA ARG A 13 -0.66 -7.70 1.26
C ARG A 13 -0.92 -9.04 1.95
N SER A 14 -1.39 -9.01 3.20
CA SER A 14 -1.67 -10.22 3.98
C SER A 14 -2.79 -11.08 3.37
N THR A 15 -3.71 -10.46 2.64
CA THR A 15 -4.82 -11.17 1.97
C THR A 15 -4.35 -12.04 0.81
N GLY A 16 -3.21 -11.72 0.19
CA GLY A 16 -2.66 -12.44 -0.96
C GLY A 16 -3.54 -12.42 -2.22
N LEU A 17 -4.56 -11.54 -2.29
CA LEU A 17 -5.54 -11.51 -3.38
C LEU A 17 -5.00 -10.91 -4.68
N THR A 18 -3.98 -10.07 -4.60
CA THR A 18 -3.36 -9.43 -5.77
C THR A 18 -1.86 -9.25 -5.58
N ASN A 19 -1.14 -9.06 -6.69
CA ASN A 19 0.22 -8.58 -6.63
C ASN A 19 0.22 -7.09 -6.21
N MET A 20 1.06 -6.71 -5.25
CA MET A 20 1.14 -5.33 -4.76
C MET A 20 1.63 -4.33 -5.82
N MET A 21 2.20 -4.79 -6.95
CA MET A 21 2.54 -3.95 -8.10
C MET A 21 1.35 -3.69 -9.05
N ASP A 22 0.27 -4.46 -8.92
CA ASP A 22 -0.96 -4.26 -9.68
C ASP A 22 -1.80 -3.15 -9.02
N LEU A 23 -1.40 -1.90 -9.28
CA LEU A 23 -2.01 -0.71 -8.66
C LEU A 23 -3.53 -0.63 -8.87
N PRO A 24 -4.08 -0.85 -10.09
CA PRO A 24 -5.54 -0.84 -10.28
C PRO A 24 -6.27 -1.84 -9.39
N CYS A 25 -5.71 -3.04 -9.23
CA CYS A 25 -6.32 -4.08 -8.39
C CYS A 25 -6.18 -3.74 -6.90
N VAL A 26 -5.02 -3.25 -6.46
CA VAL A 26 -4.80 -2.77 -5.08
C VAL A 26 -5.75 -1.63 -4.72
N GLN A 27 -5.93 -0.65 -5.61
CA GLN A 27 -6.87 0.46 -5.41
C GLN A 27 -8.31 -0.02 -5.29
N ARG A 28 -8.72 -1.01 -6.09
CA ARG A 28 -10.05 -1.60 -5.98
C ARG A 28 -10.24 -2.31 -4.64
N LEU A 29 -9.27 -3.11 -4.21
CA LEU A 29 -9.31 -3.81 -2.92
C LEU A 29 -9.28 -2.85 -1.72
N ALA A 30 -8.57 -1.73 -1.86
CA ALA A 30 -8.53 -0.64 -0.88
C ALA A 30 -9.90 0.06 -0.80
N PHE A 31 -10.49 0.39 -1.96
CA PHE A 31 -11.82 0.99 -2.04
C PHE A 31 -12.89 0.09 -1.40
N ASP A 32 -12.88 -1.21 -1.72
CA ASP A 32 -13.82 -2.19 -1.15
C ASP A 32 -13.70 -2.32 0.39
N ARG A 33 -12.53 -1.99 0.95
CA ARG A 33 -12.25 -1.98 2.40
C ARG A 33 -12.44 -0.60 3.06
N ASN A 34 -12.85 0.42 2.31
CA ASN A 34 -12.95 1.82 2.74
C ASN A 34 -11.60 2.49 3.08
N TYR A 35 -10.50 2.01 2.51
CA TYR A 35 -9.17 2.62 2.62
C TYR A 35 -8.99 3.73 1.57
N PHE A 36 -9.81 4.78 1.65
CA PHE A 36 -9.81 5.87 0.67
C PHE A 36 -8.50 6.67 0.68
N ASP A 37 -7.87 6.81 1.84
CA ASP A 37 -6.58 7.49 2.00
C ASP A 37 -5.48 6.74 1.23
N LEU A 38 -5.47 5.40 1.28
CA LEU A 38 -4.56 4.58 0.47
C LEU A 38 -4.82 4.73 -1.04
N VAL A 39 -6.09 4.78 -1.47
CA VAL A 39 -6.42 4.97 -2.89
C VAL A 39 -5.84 6.30 -3.40
N MET A 40 -6.05 7.39 -2.65
CA MET A 40 -5.50 8.71 -2.98
C MET A 40 -3.98 8.73 -2.92
N PHE A 41 -3.38 8.08 -1.92
CA PHE A 41 -1.94 8.00 -1.78
C PHE A 41 -1.25 7.28 -2.95
N ILE A 42 -1.85 6.21 -3.49
CA ILE A 42 -1.31 5.51 -4.66
C ILE A 42 -1.31 6.42 -5.91
N GLU A 43 -2.30 7.30 -6.05
CA GLU A 43 -2.36 8.27 -7.15
C GLU A 43 -1.36 9.41 -6.96
N GLU A 44 -1.31 10.02 -5.79
CA GLU A 44 -0.47 11.19 -5.51
C GLU A 44 1.01 10.83 -5.34
N ASN A 45 1.30 9.67 -4.74
CA ASN A 45 2.63 9.28 -4.28
C ASN A 45 3.04 7.87 -4.75
N ARG A 46 2.74 7.54 -6.02
CA ARG A 46 3.08 6.23 -6.62
C ARG A 46 4.53 5.80 -6.41
N LYS A 47 5.48 6.73 -6.51
CA LYS A 47 6.92 6.42 -6.32
C LYS A 47 7.22 5.95 -4.91
N GLU A 48 6.62 6.58 -3.91
CA GLU A 48 6.79 6.22 -2.50
C GLU A 48 6.16 4.87 -2.20
N TYR A 49 4.96 4.60 -2.74
CA TYR A 49 4.33 3.28 -2.67
C TYR A 49 5.22 2.18 -3.25
N VAL A 50 5.72 2.34 -4.48
CA VAL A 50 6.58 1.34 -5.12
C VAL A 50 7.89 1.17 -4.35
N HIS A 51 8.47 2.25 -3.85
CA HIS A 51 9.66 2.19 -3.00
C HIS A 51 9.39 1.38 -1.73
N PHE A 52 8.28 1.61 -1.04
CA PHE A 52 7.89 0.87 0.15
C PHE A 52 7.69 -0.63 -0.14
N ILE A 53 7.05 -0.99 -1.25
CA ILE A 53 6.88 -2.40 -1.62
C ILE A 53 8.22 -3.10 -1.92
N LEU A 54 9.19 -2.38 -2.50
CA LEU A 54 10.49 -2.96 -2.88
C LEU A 54 11.51 -3.01 -1.74
N TYR A 55 11.59 -1.96 -0.95
CA TYR A 55 12.65 -1.77 0.04
C TYR A 55 12.15 -1.87 1.49
N GLY A 56 10.84 -1.94 1.69
CA GLY A 56 10.24 -1.78 3.02
C GLY A 56 10.45 -0.36 3.56
N ASP A 57 10.11 -0.17 4.82
CA ASP A 57 10.60 0.99 5.57
C ASP A 57 12.01 0.66 6.07
N GLY A 58 12.98 1.55 5.81
CA GLY A 58 14.34 1.43 6.33
C GLY A 58 14.48 1.55 7.87
N ASP A 59 13.39 1.37 8.61
CA ASP A 59 13.33 1.41 10.08
C ASP A 59 13.33 0.01 10.71
N GLU A 60 13.87 -0.98 9.99
CA GLU A 60 14.39 -2.17 10.66
C GLU A 60 15.70 -1.78 11.34
N LYS A 61 15.59 -1.18 12.53
CA LYS A 61 16.69 -1.13 13.50
C LYS A 61 16.93 -2.56 13.99
N VAL A 62 17.64 -3.34 13.17
CA VAL A 62 18.27 -4.60 13.59
C VAL A 62 19.49 -4.29 14.45
#